data_AF-A0A9X1INI2-F1
#
_entry.id   AF-A0A9X1INI2-F1
#
_cell.length_a   1.000
_cell.length_b   1.000
_cell.length_c   1.000
_cell.angle_alpha   90.00
_cell.angle_beta   90.00
_cell.angle_gamma   90.00
#
_symmetry.space_group_name_H-M   'P 1'
#
loop_
_entity.id
_entity.type
_entity.pdbx_description
1 polymer ?
#
loop_
_entity_poly.entity_id
_entity_poly.type
_entity_poly.pdbx_seq_one_letter_code
_entity_poly.pdbx_strand_id
1 'polypeptide(L)'
;MKVSKSLVVMMAGLSLGACSLTDEKNTFMTYGDLQDKVRAHDQQWETVQSQLERIDELEAEVAALKQNQPLSAPRDVADDSVTPLAVAPAVMAAPEAPVATTPPVYEAPPVIATPSPEYGQEASQPSTPARQYGVQLASYINRDEAARGWRIVQSDYPTSFDGLQPRVNQKQVNGRTMYQLKVGPFVSKSYGNDFCQMLKNKGKDCLVTNYNGDDL
;
A
#
# COMPACT_ATOMS: atom_id res chain seq x y z
N MET A 1 41.38 -41.49 21.67
CA MET A 1 40.44 -42.65 21.67
C MET A 1 40.60 -43.34 23.03
N LYS A 2 39.57 -43.77 23.78
CA LYS A 2 38.15 -43.99 23.48
C LYS A 2 37.37 -43.78 24.80
N VAL A 3 36.30 -42.99 24.82
CA VAL A 3 35.44 -42.84 26.02
C VAL A 3 34.23 -43.78 25.92
N SER A 4 34.22 -44.83 26.74
CA SER A 4 33.02 -45.61 27.09
C SER A 4 32.52 -45.06 28.43
N LYS A 5 31.28 -44.58 28.62
CA LYS A 5 29.96 -44.95 28.04
C LYS A 5 29.39 -46.28 28.55
N SER A 6 29.25 -46.37 29.88
CA SER A 6 28.15 -47.04 30.58
C SER A 6 27.42 -45.95 31.36
N LEU A 7 26.21 -45.54 30.98
CA LEU A 7 24.95 -46.26 31.18
C LEU A 7 24.62 -46.42 32.67
N VAL A 8 24.32 -45.28 33.33
CA VAL A 8 23.50 -45.28 34.55
C VAL A 8 22.05 -45.20 34.09
N VAL A 9 21.30 -46.23 34.48
CA VAL A 9 19.92 -46.49 34.08
C VAL A 9 18.94 -45.53 34.78
N MET A 10 17.80 -45.31 34.13
CA MET A 10 16.60 -44.67 34.65
C MET A 10 16.36 -44.84 36.16
N MET A 11 16.08 -43.73 36.85
CA MET A 11 15.02 -43.65 37.88
C MET A 11 14.80 -42.20 38.32
N ALA A 12 13.72 -41.58 37.84
CA ALA A 12 13.04 -40.44 38.47
C ALA A 12 11.70 -40.20 37.76
N GLY A 13 10.71 -41.06 38.00
CA GLY A 13 9.35 -40.81 37.54
C GLY A 13 8.75 -39.63 38.30
N LEU A 14 8.78 -38.44 37.70
CA LEU A 14 8.08 -37.26 38.23
C LEU A 14 6.59 -37.31 37.87
N SER A 15 5.89 -38.24 38.52
CA SER A 15 4.43 -38.29 38.55
C SER A 15 3.89 -37.28 39.56
N LEU A 16 3.81 -36.01 39.16
CA LEU A 16 3.09 -34.95 39.90
C LEU A 16 2.41 -34.00 38.92
N GLY A 17 1.11 -33.75 39.15
CA GLY A 17 0.42 -32.57 38.60
C GLY A 17 -0.26 -32.74 37.24
N ALA A 18 -1.43 -33.38 37.22
CA ALA A 18 -2.44 -33.03 36.23
C ALA A 18 -3.00 -31.63 36.59
N CYS A 19 -2.41 -30.58 36.04
CA CYS A 19 -2.98 -29.23 36.10
C CYS A 19 -4.09 -29.08 35.07
N SER A 20 -5.26 -29.64 35.37
CA SER A 20 -6.50 -29.24 34.72
C SER A 20 -6.95 -27.86 35.23
N LEU A 21 -7.62 -27.11 34.36
CA LEU A 21 -8.31 -25.82 34.61
C LEU A 21 -7.45 -24.58 34.83
N THR A 22 -7.32 -23.79 33.77
CA THR A 22 -7.91 -22.44 33.76
C THR A 22 -8.63 -22.24 32.41
N ASP A 23 -9.96 -22.16 32.44
CA ASP A 23 -10.74 -21.61 31.34
C ASP A 23 -10.58 -20.09 31.41
N GLU A 24 -9.61 -19.57 30.65
CA GLU A 24 -9.34 -18.14 30.57
C GLU A 24 -9.01 -17.79 29.12
N LYS A 25 -9.59 -16.69 28.63
CA LYS A 25 -9.57 -16.32 27.21
C LYS A 25 -8.16 -15.94 26.77
N ASN A 26 -7.40 -16.94 26.31
CA ASN A 26 -6.04 -16.77 25.85
C ASN A 26 -5.95 -15.84 24.63
N THR A 27 -5.51 -14.61 24.85
CA THR A 27 -4.97 -13.70 23.81
C THR A 27 -3.49 -14.04 23.51
N PHE A 28 -3.10 -15.30 23.71
CA PHE A 28 -1.78 -15.83 23.43
C PHE A 28 -1.92 -16.77 22.23
N MET A 29 -1.37 -16.39 21.08
CA MET A 29 -1.35 -17.27 19.91
C MET A 29 -0.55 -18.52 20.28
N THR A 30 -1.20 -19.69 20.19
CA THR A 30 -0.54 -20.95 20.51
C THR A 30 0.51 -21.28 19.45
N TYR A 31 1.39 -22.23 19.78
CA TYR A 31 2.33 -22.77 18.80
C TYR A 31 1.63 -23.44 17.60
N GLY A 32 0.37 -23.87 17.75
CA GLY A 32 -0.49 -24.29 16.64
C GLY A 32 -0.88 -23.12 15.75
N ASP A 33 -1.48 -22.08 16.33
CA ASP A 33 -1.93 -20.88 15.58
C ASP A 33 -0.77 -20.20 14.81
N LEU A 34 0.44 -20.24 15.37
CA LEU A 34 1.64 -19.71 14.70
C LEU A 34 2.04 -20.57 13.49
N GLN A 35 2.06 -21.90 13.62
CA GLN A 35 2.34 -22.81 12.50
C GLN A 35 1.29 -22.69 11.39
N ASP A 36 0.02 -22.53 11.76
CA ASP A 36 -1.07 -22.39 10.80
C ASP A 36 -0.99 -21.05 10.05
N LYS A 37 -0.60 -19.96 10.73
CA LYS A 37 -0.26 -18.68 10.08
C LYS A 37 0.94 -18.76 9.14
N VAL A 38 2.01 -19.46 9.53
CA VAL A 38 3.18 -19.68 8.65
C VAL A 38 2.76 -20.43 7.40
N ARG A 39 2.05 -21.56 7.55
CA ARG A 39 1.56 -22.36 6.41
C ARG A 39 0.62 -21.58 5.49
N ALA A 40 -0.25 -20.73 6.05
CA ALA A 40 -1.12 -19.87 5.26
C ALA A 40 -0.31 -18.84 4.44
N HIS A 41 0.75 -18.27 5.02
CA HIS A 41 1.64 -17.34 4.32
C HIS A 41 2.45 -18.05 3.21
N ASP A 42 2.92 -19.28 3.45
CA ASP A 42 3.62 -20.08 2.43
C ASP A 42 2.71 -20.37 1.22
N GLN A 43 1.44 -20.72 1.44
CA GLN A 43 0.44 -20.92 0.38
C GLN A 43 0.15 -19.63 -0.42
N GLN A 44 0.13 -18.47 0.26
CA GLN A 44 0.05 -17.17 -0.42
C GLN A 44 1.28 -16.91 -1.29
N TRP A 45 2.47 -17.32 -0.82
CA TRP A 45 3.72 -17.16 -1.56
C TRP A 45 3.79 -18.05 -2.82
N GLU A 46 3.38 -19.31 -2.73
CA GLU A 46 3.27 -20.23 -3.89
C GLU A 46 2.30 -19.67 -4.95
N THR A 47 1.19 -19.07 -4.51
CA THR A 47 0.23 -18.40 -5.41
C THR A 47 0.86 -17.23 -6.16
N VAL A 48 1.70 -16.43 -5.48
CA VAL A 48 2.43 -15.31 -6.10
C VAL A 48 3.52 -15.82 -7.05
N GLN A 49 4.21 -16.91 -6.74
CA GLN A 49 5.19 -17.51 -7.65
C GLN A 49 4.55 -17.96 -8.98
N SER A 50 3.37 -18.59 -8.94
CA SER A 50 2.63 -18.96 -10.16
C SER A 50 2.16 -17.73 -10.97
N GLN A 51 1.84 -16.61 -10.30
CA GLN A 51 1.55 -15.36 -11.01
C GLN A 51 2.80 -14.76 -11.68
N LEU A 52 3.98 -14.95 -11.09
CA LEU A 52 5.26 -14.48 -11.66
C LEU A 52 5.63 -15.26 -12.93
N GLU A 53 5.48 -16.58 -12.93
CA GLU A 53 5.73 -17.44 -14.11
C GLU A 53 4.87 -17.02 -15.32
N ARG A 54 3.60 -16.62 -15.06
CA ARG A 54 2.72 -16.08 -16.10
C ARG A 54 3.13 -14.67 -16.58
N ILE A 55 3.81 -13.88 -15.76
CA ILE A 55 4.37 -12.59 -16.18
C ILE A 55 5.56 -12.82 -17.11
N ASP A 56 6.44 -13.77 -16.81
CA ASP A 56 7.59 -14.12 -17.66
C ASP A 56 7.14 -14.58 -19.07
N GLU A 57 6.06 -15.36 -19.17
CA GLU A 57 5.45 -15.76 -20.46
C GLU A 57 4.92 -14.53 -21.24
N LEU A 58 4.20 -13.63 -20.57
CA LEU A 58 3.69 -12.40 -21.18
C LEU A 58 4.80 -11.43 -21.60
N GLU A 59 5.92 -11.38 -20.86
CA GLU A 59 7.09 -10.59 -21.26
C GLU A 59 7.75 -11.16 -22.52
N ALA A 60 7.76 -12.48 -22.70
CA ALA A 60 8.23 -13.12 -23.93
C ALA A 60 7.32 -12.82 -25.13
N GLU A 61 5.99 -12.87 -24.97
CA GLU A 61 5.03 -12.46 -26.01
C GLU A 61 5.21 -10.97 -26.40
N VAL A 62 5.33 -10.08 -25.41
CA VAL A 62 5.56 -8.65 -25.63
C VAL A 62 6.93 -8.39 -26.29
N ALA A 63 7.95 -9.19 -25.98
CA ALA A 63 9.25 -9.13 -26.67
C ALA A 63 9.13 -9.50 -28.15
N ALA A 64 8.38 -10.55 -28.49
CA ALA A 64 8.12 -10.94 -29.88
C ALA A 64 7.34 -9.85 -30.66
N LEU A 65 6.30 -9.28 -30.04
CA LEU A 65 5.54 -8.16 -30.61
C LEU A 65 6.41 -6.91 -30.85
N LYS A 66 7.28 -6.56 -29.91
CA LYS A 66 8.24 -5.43 -30.03
C LYS A 66 9.30 -5.63 -31.12
N GLN A 67 9.55 -6.87 -31.55
CA GLN A 67 10.48 -7.17 -32.65
C GLN A 67 9.79 -7.18 -34.03
N ASN A 68 8.50 -6.82 -34.12
CA ASN A 68 7.71 -6.83 -35.35
C ASN A 68 7.73 -8.19 -36.08
N GLN A 69 8.00 -9.28 -35.35
CA GLN A 69 8.08 -10.61 -35.96
C GLN A 69 6.65 -11.14 -36.21
N PRO A 70 6.25 -11.40 -37.47
CA PRO A 70 4.92 -11.90 -37.73
C PRO A 70 4.79 -13.33 -37.20
N LEU A 71 3.86 -13.52 -36.26
CA LEU A 71 3.41 -14.86 -35.86
C LEU A 71 2.98 -15.60 -37.13
N SER A 72 3.66 -16.70 -37.43
CA SER A 72 3.46 -17.42 -38.68
C SER A 72 2.15 -18.21 -38.65
N ALA A 73 1.05 -17.54 -38.98
CA ALA A 73 -0.23 -18.18 -39.21
C ALA A 73 -0.15 -19.18 -40.38
N PRO A 74 -0.82 -20.34 -40.30
CA PRO A 74 -0.97 -21.24 -41.44
C PRO A 74 -1.62 -20.50 -42.62
N ARG A 75 -0.99 -20.58 -43.79
CA ARG A 75 -1.56 -20.05 -45.04
C ARG A 75 -2.37 -21.14 -45.71
N ASP A 76 -3.67 -21.11 -45.51
CA ASP A 76 -4.62 -21.63 -46.50
C ASP A 76 -4.99 -20.52 -47.49
N VAL A 77 -5.14 -20.90 -48.76
CA VAL A 77 -5.25 -20.02 -49.95
C VAL A 77 -6.61 -20.20 -50.63
N ALA A 78 -6.90 -19.37 -51.66
CA ALA A 78 -8.18 -19.15 -52.38
C ALA A 78 -9.11 -18.13 -51.67
N ASP A 79 -9.92 -17.28 -52.30
CA ASP A 79 -10.16 -16.87 -53.72
C ASP A 79 -10.92 -15.51 -53.69
N ASP A 80 -11.06 -14.66 -54.73
CA ASP A 80 -10.41 -14.47 -56.04
C ASP A 80 -10.83 -13.08 -56.62
N SER A 81 -10.29 -12.68 -57.77
CA SER A 81 -10.83 -11.74 -58.79
C SER A 81 -11.04 -10.25 -58.44
N VAL A 82 -10.17 -9.44 -59.06
CA VAL A 82 -10.35 -8.01 -59.36
C VAL A 82 -11.20 -7.77 -60.61
N THR A 83 -11.96 -6.67 -60.68
CA THR A 83 -12.04 -5.83 -61.92
C THR A 83 -12.62 -4.42 -61.67
N PRO A 84 -12.24 -3.36 -62.44
CA PRO A 84 -12.61 -1.97 -62.15
C PRO A 84 -13.21 -1.16 -63.35
N LEU A 85 -13.39 0.16 -63.12
CA LEU A 85 -13.72 1.28 -64.04
C LEU A 85 -15.18 1.50 -64.54
N ALA A 86 -15.63 2.76 -64.41
CA ALA A 86 -16.23 3.58 -65.48
C ALA A 86 -16.18 5.10 -65.09
N VAL A 87 -16.02 6.01 -66.06
CA VAL A 87 -15.77 7.45 -65.82
C VAL A 87 -16.56 8.38 -66.77
N ALA A 88 -17.40 9.26 -66.19
CA ALA A 88 -17.85 10.60 -66.69
C ALA A 88 -18.48 10.68 -68.12
N PRO A 89 -18.78 11.87 -68.70
CA PRO A 89 -18.94 13.25 -68.17
C PRO A 89 -20.25 13.97 -68.64
N ALA A 90 -20.42 15.27 -68.32
CA ALA A 90 -20.70 16.38 -69.30
C ALA A 90 -21.49 17.61 -68.75
N VAL A 91 -20.83 18.79 -68.75
CA VAL A 91 -21.24 20.18 -69.16
C VAL A 91 -22.63 20.78 -68.78
N MET A 92 -22.89 22.10 -68.68
CA MET A 92 -22.21 23.42 -68.83
C MET A 92 -23.12 24.45 -68.04
N ALA A 93 -22.77 25.67 -67.61
CA ALA A 93 -22.11 26.80 -68.27
C ALA A 93 -21.76 27.94 -67.26
N ALA A 94 -20.96 28.92 -67.69
CA ALA A 94 -20.67 30.21 -67.03
C ALA A 94 -21.59 31.33 -67.62
N PRO A 95 -21.43 32.65 -67.37
CA PRO A 95 -20.47 33.39 -66.51
C PRO A 95 -21.09 34.55 -65.67
N GLU A 96 -20.30 35.21 -64.80
CA GLU A 96 -20.10 36.69 -64.78
C GLU A 96 -19.14 37.14 -63.67
N ALA A 97 -18.47 38.28 -63.91
CA ALA A 97 -17.66 39.08 -62.99
C ALA A 97 -18.08 40.56 -63.23
N PRO A 98 -17.87 41.56 -62.33
CA PRO A 98 -16.62 41.74 -61.57
C PRO A 98 -16.74 42.51 -60.21
N VAL A 99 -15.60 43.04 -59.75
CA VAL A 99 -15.35 44.14 -58.77
C VAL A 99 -15.72 44.00 -57.28
N ALA A 100 -14.67 43.70 -56.50
CA ALA A 100 -14.17 44.47 -55.35
C ALA A 100 -15.13 45.21 -54.39
N THR A 101 -15.03 44.86 -53.08
CA THR A 101 -14.78 45.83 -51.98
C THR A 101 -14.28 45.08 -50.73
N THR A 102 -13.39 45.75 -49.99
CA THR A 102 -12.75 45.46 -48.70
C THR A 102 -13.53 44.59 -47.68
N PRO A 103 -12.88 43.63 -46.99
CA PRO A 103 -13.44 42.99 -45.80
C PRO A 103 -13.08 43.76 -44.51
N PRO A 104 -14.05 44.33 -43.77
CA PRO A 104 -13.89 44.60 -42.35
C PRO A 104 -14.06 43.30 -41.53
N VAL A 105 -13.30 43.18 -40.44
CA VAL A 105 -13.37 42.05 -39.51
C VAL A 105 -14.72 42.03 -38.79
N TYR A 106 -15.31 40.83 -38.62
CA TYR A 106 -16.40 40.59 -37.69
C TYR A 106 -16.16 39.27 -36.93
N GLU A 107 -16.30 39.32 -35.60
CA GLU A 107 -16.12 38.17 -34.71
C GLU A 107 -17.25 37.14 -34.87
N ALA A 108 -16.90 35.85 -34.81
CA ALA A 108 -17.89 34.77 -34.76
C ALA A 108 -18.34 34.52 -33.30
N PRO A 109 -19.64 34.33 -33.03
CA PRO A 109 -20.15 34.06 -31.68
C PRO A 109 -19.75 32.65 -31.20
N PRO A 110 -19.67 32.42 -29.87
CA PRO A 110 -19.23 31.15 -29.31
C PRO A 110 -20.21 30.02 -29.62
N VAL A 111 -19.70 28.93 -30.21
CA VAL A 111 -20.46 27.70 -30.46
C VAL A 111 -20.71 26.94 -29.16
N ILE A 112 -21.97 26.55 -28.95
CA ILE A 112 -22.42 25.83 -27.76
C ILE A 112 -22.00 24.36 -27.89
N ALA A 113 -21.06 23.92 -27.04
CA ALA A 113 -20.68 22.51 -26.96
C ALA A 113 -21.65 21.75 -26.03
N THR A 114 -22.30 20.72 -26.56
CA THR A 114 -23.12 19.78 -25.77
C THR A 114 -22.22 18.92 -24.88
N PRO A 115 -22.53 18.72 -23.58
CA PRO A 115 -21.70 17.92 -22.70
C PRO A 115 -21.71 16.44 -23.10
N SER A 116 -20.51 15.89 -23.28
CA SER A 116 -20.23 14.44 -23.31
C SER A 116 -20.59 13.82 -21.94
N PRO A 117 -21.01 12.55 -21.85
CA PRO A 117 -21.40 11.95 -20.57
C PRO A 117 -20.28 12.04 -19.53
N GLU A 118 -20.57 12.73 -18.43
CA GLU A 118 -19.67 12.84 -17.29
C GLU A 118 -19.41 11.46 -16.70
N TYR A 119 -18.18 10.97 -16.83
CA TYR A 119 -17.60 10.14 -15.78
C TYR A 119 -17.63 10.99 -14.53
N GLY A 120 -18.47 10.59 -13.57
CA GLY A 120 -18.84 11.42 -12.43
C GLY A 120 -17.61 12.04 -11.78
N GLN A 121 -17.51 13.37 -11.87
CA GLN A 121 -16.59 14.12 -11.02
C GLN A 121 -17.12 13.93 -9.60
N GLU A 122 -16.52 12.98 -8.88
CA GLU A 122 -16.82 12.77 -7.47
C GLU A 122 -16.52 14.09 -6.79
N ALA A 123 -17.59 14.81 -6.42
CA ALA A 123 -17.50 16.18 -5.95
C ALA A 123 -16.48 16.18 -4.81
N SER A 124 -15.39 16.93 -4.99
CA SER A 124 -14.28 16.96 -4.05
C SER A 124 -14.77 17.58 -2.75
N GLN A 125 -15.35 16.73 -1.91
CA GLN A 125 -15.68 17.05 -0.54
C GLN A 125 -14.40 17.59 0.10
N PRO A 126 -14.48 18.59 0.98
CA PRO A 126 -13.32 19.01 1.74
C PRO A 126 -12.80 17.78 2.47
N SER A 127 -11.68 17.22 1.98
CA SER A 127 -11.09 16.01 2.51
C SER A 127 -10.65 16.33 3.92
N THR A 128 -11.48 15.95 4.89
CA THR A 128 -11.15 16.10 6.31
C THR A 128 -9.80 15.41 6.49
N PRO A 129 -8.78 16.12 7.00
CA PRO A 129 -7.41 15.60 7.01
C PRO A 129 -7.44 14.24 7.69
N ALA A 130 -7.09 13.20 6.93
CA ALA A 130 -7.32 11.81 7.33
C ALA A 130 -6.75 11.61 8.74
N ARG A 131 -7.59 11.13 9.66
CA ARG A 131 -7.28 11.16 11.09
C ARG A 131 -6.14 10.19 11.40
N GLN A 132 -4.90 10.70 11.33
CA GLN A 132 -3.69 9.92 11.57
C GLN A 132 -3.61 9.47 13.03
N TYR A 133 -3.32 8.19 13.22
CA TYR A 133 -3.15 7.59 14.54
C TYR A 133 -1.67 7.64 14.93
N GLY A 134 -1.40 7.79 16.21
CA GLY A 134 -0.05 7.81 16.77
C GLY A 134 0.00 6.99 18.05
N VAL A 135 1.19 6.59 18.46
CA VAL A 135 1.41 5.92 19.75
C VAL A 135 2.24 6.84 20.63
N GLN A 136 1.67 7.26 21.75
CA GLN A 136 2.38 8.00 22.78
C GLN A 136 3.27 7.01 23.56
N LEU A 137 4.57 7.28 23.59
CA LEU A 137 5.58 6.47 24.28
C LEU A 137 5.79 6.95 25.73
N ALA A 138 5.74 8.26 25.95
CA ALA A 138 6.02 8.86 27.25
C ALA A 138 5.43 10.28 27.37
N SER A 139 5.59 10.89 28.55
CA SER A 139 5.17 12.27 28.83
C SER A 139 6.21 12.95 29.71
N TYR A 140 6.82 14.02 29.22
CA TYR A 140 7.96 14.69 29.84
C TYR A 140 7.60 16.08 30.38
N ILE A 141 8.45 16.63 31.25
CA ILE A 141 8.27 17.97 31.84
C ILE A 141 8.68 19.12 30.91
N ASN A 142 9.48 18.85 29.87
CA ASN A 142 9.91 19.81 28.85
C ASN A 142 10.21 19.08 27.52
N ARG A 143 10.42 19.84 26.44
CA ARG A 143 10.70 19.31 25.09
C ARG A 143 12.07 18.62 24.98
N ASP A 144 13.09 19.09 25.70
CA ASP A 144 14.45 18.53 25.63
C ASP A 144 14.56 17.14 26.29
N GLU A 145 13.77 16.89 27.33
CA GLU A 145 13.61 15.55 27.91
C GLU A 145 12.88 14.61 26.94
N ALA A 146 11.92 15.09 26.16
CA ALA A 146 11.32 14.29 25.09
C ALA A 146 12.34 13.97 23.99
N ALA A 147 13.20 14.93 23.61
CA ALA A 147 14.30 14.71 22.67
C ALA A 147 15.38 13.77 23.21
N ARG A 148 15.64 13.75 24.53
CA ARG A 148 16.50 12.75 25.19
C ARG A 148 15.85 11.37 25.18
N GLY A 149 14.61 11.28 25.64
CA GLY A 149 13.84 10.03 25.72
C GLY A 149 13.67 9.34 24.37
N TRP A 150 13.48 10.13 23.29
CA TRP A 150 13.43 9.60 21.93
C TRP A 150 14.73 8.90 21.51
N ARG A 151 15.88 9.53 21.73
CA ARG A 151 17.19 8.93 21.39
C ARG A 151 17.46 7.66 22.19
N ILE A 152 17.05 7.62 23.47
CA ILE A 152 17.17 6.42 24.31
C ILE A 152 16.29 5.29 23.74
N VAL A 153 14.99 5.53 23.50
CA VAL A 153 14.08 4.47 23.04
C VAL A 153 14.41 3.99 21.61
N GLN A 154 14.93 4.88 20.74
CA GLN A 154 15.44 4.51 19.43
C GLN A 154 16.72 3.64 19.54
N SER A 155 17.62 3.95 20.49
CA SER A 155 18.80 3.12 20.77
C SER A 155 18.45 1.75 21.37
N ASP A 156 17.40 1.67 22.20
CA ASP A 156 16.93 0.42 22.79
C ASP A 156 16.31 -0.53 21.74
N TYR A 157 15.66 0.02 20.70
CA TYR A 157 14.91 -0.75 19.70
C TYR A 157 15.09 -0.19 18.27
N PRO A 158 16.31 -0.22 17.70
CA PRO A 158 16.65 0.48 16.46
C PRO A 158 15.70 0.16 15.31
N THR A 159 15.41 -1.13 15.08
CA THR A 159 14.54 -1.60 13.98
C THR A 159 13.04 -1.45 14.26
N SER A 160 12.65 -1.11 15.50
CA SER A 160 11.22 -1.04 15.87
C SER A 160 10.59 0.31 15.55
N PHE A 161 11.38 1.31 15.16
CA PHE A 161 10.89 2.65 14.83
C PHE A 161 11.17 3.05 13.37
N ASP A 162 11.62 2.11 12.54
CA ASP A 162 11.92 2.38 11.13
C ASP A 162 10.68 2.91 10.39
N GLY A 163 10.86 4.01 9.65
CA GLY A 163 9.77 4.71 8.95
C GLY A 163 8.81 5.50 9.85
N LEU A 164 8.91 5.42 11.18
CA LEU A 164 8.10 6.20 12.11
C LEU A 164 8.77 7.53 12.45
N GLN A 165 7.98 8.60 12.46
CA GLN A 165 8.41 9.95 12.79
C GLN A 165 8.01 10.32 14.23
N PRO A 166 8.92 10.91 15.03
CA PRO A 166 8.60 11.39 16.36
C PRO A 166 7.95 12.78 16.33
N ARG A 167 6.94 12.99 17.18
CA ARG A 167 6.31 14.29 17.45
C ARG A 167 6.15 14.55 18.93
N VAL A 168 6.17 15.82 19.31
CA VAL A 168 5.91 16.28 20.68
C VAL A 168 4.63 17.10 20.73
N ASN A 169 3.64 16.59 21.45
CA ASN A 169 2.39 17.30 21.70
C ASN A 169 2.43 17.92 23.11
N GLN A 170 2.44 19.25 23.19
CA GLN A 170 2.28 19.97 24.46
C GLN A 170 0.82 19.85 24.94
N LYS A 171 0.61 19.48 26.21
CA LYS A 171 -0.73 19.31 26.80
C LYS A 171 -0.73 19.63 28.29
N GLN A 172 -1.78 20.29 28.79
CA GLN A 172 -1.99 20.41 30.24
C GLN A 172 -2.53 19.08 30.82
N VAL A 173 -1.89 18.58 31.87
CA VAL A 173 -2.28 17.37 32.60
C VAL A 173 -2.19 17.69 34.10
N ASN A 174 -3.30 17.56 34.83
CA ASN A 174 -3.38 17.85 36.27
C ASN A 174 -2.77 19.21 36.66
N GLY A 175 -3.14 20.26 35.90
CA GLY A 175 -2.65 21.62 36.11
C GLY A 175 -1.22 21.91 35.63
N ARG A 176 -0.44 20.89 35.24
CA ARG A 176 0.96 21.04 34.77
C ARG A 176 1.05 20.89 33.25
N THR A 177 1.95 21.65 32.62
CA THR A 177 2.26 21.48 31.20
C THR A 177 3.16 20.26 31.02
N MET A 178 2.80 19.38 30.10
CA MET A 178 3.49 18.14 29.79
C MET A 178 3.75 18.03 28.28
N TYR A 179 4.84 17.38 27.92
CA TYR A 179 5.32 17.19 26.55
C TYR A 179 5.23 15.72 26.18
N GLN A 180 4.19 15.37 25.43
CA GLN A 180 3.88 13.97 25.09
C GLN A 180 4.69 13.55 23.86
N LEU A 181 5.62 12.62 24.04
CA LEU A 181 6.36 12.01 22.93
C LEU A 181 5.48 10.98 22.22
N LYS A 182 5.26 11.16 20.93
CA LYS A 182 4.42 10.32 20.07
C LYS A 182 5.20 9.86 18.85
N VAL A 183 4.85 8.69 18.31
CA VAL A 183 5.35 8.19 17.03
C VAL A 183 4.21 7.82 16.08
N GLY A 184 4.45 7.89 14.78
CA GLY A 184 3.48 7.61 13.72
C GLY A 184 3.98 8.13 12.36
N PRO A 185 3.08 8.42 11.41
CA PRO A 185 1.64 8.18 11.43
C PRO A 185 1.28 6.71 11.17
N PHE A 186 0.32 6.18 11.91
CA PHE A 186 -0.33 4.89 11.62
C PHE A 186 -1.62 5.12 10.83
N VAL A 187 -1.83 4.31 9.79
CA VAL A 187 -3.00 4.40 8.89
C VAL A 187 -4.32 4.02 9.57
N SER A 188 -4.28 3.24 10.65
CA SER A 188 -5.46 2.86 11.44
C SER A 188 -5.13 2.76 12.92
N LYS A 189 -6.19 2.82 13.75
CA LYS A 189 -6.07 2.58 15.20
C LYS A 189 -5.56 1.17 15.52
N SER A 190 -5.86 0.18 14.69
CA SER A 190 -5.40 -1.20 14.90
C SER A 190 -3.89 -1.28 14.84
N TYR A 191 -3.27 -0.77 13.76
CA TYR A 191 -1.80 -0.76 13.65
C TYR A 191 -1.12 -0.06 14.83
N GLY A 192 -1.71 1.02 15.35
CA GLY A 192 -1.24 1.65 16.59
C GLY A 192 -1.39 0.76 17.83
N ASN A 193 -2.49 0.00 17.96
CA ASN A 193 -2.68 -0.96 19.05
C ASN A 193 -1.65 -2.09 18.96
N ASP A 194 -1.48 -2.68 17.78
CA ASP A 194 -0.57 -3.82 17.52
C ASP A 194 0.88 -3.41 17.80
N PHE A 195 1.27 -2.21 17.34
CA PHE A 195 2.56 -1.60 17.66
C PHE A 195 2.75 -1.38 19.17
N CYS A 196 1.74 -0.85 19.84
CA CYS A 196 1.79 -0.63 21.29
C CYS A 196 1.85 -1.97 22.06
N GLN A 197 1.16 -3.02 21.61
CA GLN A 197 1.25 -4.34 22.21
C GLN A 197 2.65 -4.95 22.02
N MET A 198 3.27 -4.78 20.85
CA MET A 198 4.67 -5.16 20.61
C MET A 198 5.63 -4.46 21.59
N LEU A 199 5.45 -3.15 21.84
CA LEU A 199 6.26 -2.42 22.82
C LEU A 199 6.02 -2.92 24.26
N LYS A 200 4.77 -3.20 24.65
CA LYS A 200 4.45 -3.76 25.97
C LYS A 200 5.06 -5.13 26.20
N ASN A 201 5.07 -6.00 25.18
CA ASN A 201 5.75 -7.29 25.21
C ASN A 201 7.28 -7.13 25.36
N LYS A 202 7.85 -5.96 25.01
CA LYS A 202 9.26 -5.58 25.24
C LYS A 202 9.47 -4.77 26.53
N GLY A 203 8.47 -4.70 27.42
CA GLY A 203 8.54 -4.00 28.70
C GLY A 203 8.42 -2.47 28.62
N LYS A 204 7.90 -1.91 27.52
CA LYS A 204 7.65 -0.46 27.37
C LYS A 204 6.16 -0.16 27.32
N ASP A 205 5.69 0.70 28.22
CA ASP A 205 4.32 1.21 28.19
C ASP A 205 4.08 2.21 27.05
N CYS A 206 2.81 2.32 26.66
CA CYS A 206 2.38 3.17 25.55
C CYS A 206 0.85 3.36 25.53
N LEU A 207 0.41 4.39 24.81
CA LEU A 207 -1.01 4.72 24.61
C LEU A 207 -1.30 5.15 23.16
N VAL A 208 -2.27 4.51 22.51
CA VAL A 208 -2.72 4.89 21.17
C VAL A 208 -3.55 6.17 21.23
N THR A 209 -3.27 7.11 20.32
CA THR A 209 -3.75 8.49 20.36
C THR A 209 -3.84 9.07 18.94
N ASN A 210 -4.23 10.34 18.80
CA ASN A 210 -4.08 11.07 17.53
C ASN A 210 -2.58 11.40 17.32
N TYR A 211 -2.08 11.28 16.09
CA TYR A 211 -0.75 11.74 15.69
C TYR A 211 -0.79 13.26 15.45
N ASN A 212 -0.41 14.03 16.48
CA ASN A 212 -0.40 15.48 16.48
C ASN A 212 0.75 15.99 17.37
N GLY A 213 1.00 17.30 17.32
CA GLY A 213 2.15 17.94 17.94
C GLY A 213 3.15 18.38 16.87
N ASP A 214 4.22 19.02 17.31
CA ASP A 214 5.30 19.49 16.45
C ASP A 214 6.30 18.37 16.19
N ASP A 215 7.00 18.41 15.05
CA ASP A 215 8.14 17.52 14.79
C ASP A 215 9.23 17.74 15.86
N LEU A 216 9.94 16.69 16.27
CA LEU A 216 10.86 16.67 17.43
C LEU A 216 12.28 17.17 17.12
#